data_AF-A0A6A5RSU8-F1
#
_entry.id   AF-A0A6A5RSU8-F1
#
_cell.length_a   1.000
_cell.length_b   1.000
_cell.length_c   1.000
_cell.angle_alpha   90.00
_cell.angle_beta   90.00
_cell.angle_gamma   90.00
#
_symmetry.space_group_name_H-M   'P 1'
#
loop_
_entity.id
_entity.type
_entity.pdbx_description
1 polymer ?
#
loop_
_entity_poly.entity_id
_entity_poly.type
_entity_poly.pdbx_seq_one_letter_code
_entity_poly.pdbx_strand_id
1 'polypeptide(L)'
;MSHASASTLDHQWDSYGILNVQRDSRCVGWAPSMGRKCRNVVNWRDMETFYSLLTELSSQPMDPIVLQTRLRELASLGLCRQVHRRAQIDRMVDTWT
;
A
#
# COMPACT_ATOMS: atom_id res chain seq x y z
N MET A 1 0.59 -37.38 -20.89
CA MET A 1 1.67 -36.38 -20.76
C MET A 1 1.09 -35.21 -19.99
N SER A 2 1.33 -35.20 -18.67
CA SER A 2 0.85 -34.14 -17.78
C SER A 2 1.92 -33.06 -17.71
N HIS A 3 1.65 -31.89 -18.28
CA HIS A 3 2.47 -30.72 -18.01
C HIS A 3 2.16 -30.25 -16.60
N ALA A 4 3.08 -30.54 -15.67
CA ALA A 4 3.06 -30.00 -14.32
C ALA A 4 3.28 -28.49 -14.40
N SER A 5 2.34 -27.74 -13.82
CA SER A 5 2.37 -26.29 -13.66
C SER A 5 3.62 -25.86 -12.92
N ALA A 6 4.61 -25.33 -13.65
CA ALA A 6 5.69 -24.58 -13.07
C ALA A 6 5.22 -23.14 -12.79
N SER A 7 5.47 -22.67 -11.56
CA SER A 7 5.70 -21.25 -11.22
C SER A 7 4.53 -20.35 -10.81
N THR A 8 3.57 -20.81 -10.01
CA THR A 8 2.64 -19.91 -9.29
C THR A 8 3.11 -19.49 -7.89
N LEU A 9 4.21 -20.04 -7.37
CA LEU A 9 4.68 -19.80 -5.99
C LEU A 9 5.74 -18.71 -5.84
N ASP A 10 6.31 -18.19 -6.92
CA ASP A 10 7.42 -17.20 -6.88
C ASP A 10 6.98 -15.74 -6.87
N HIS A 11 5.68 -15.44 -6.94
CA HIS A 11 5.19 -14.06 -7.11
C HIS A 11 4.64 -13.43 -5.82
N GLN A 12 4.64 -14.15 -4.69
CA GLN A 12 4.10 -13.61 -3.44
C GLN A 12 5.16 -12.87 -2.63
N TRP A 13 5.29 -11.56 -2.86
CA TRP A 13 6.13 -10.68 -2.05
C TRP A 13 5.38 -10.17 -0.82
N ASP A 14 6.08 -9.99 0.30
CA ASP A 14 5.50 -9.42 1.53
C ASP A 14 5.26 -7.92 1.36
N SER A 15 4.08 -7.57 0.82
CA SER A 15 3.68 -6.20 0.58
C SER A 15 3.55 -5.36 1.84
N TYR A 16 3.29 -5.97 3.01
CA TYR A 16 3.25 -5.24 4.28
C TYR A 16 4.66 -4.86 4.73
N GLY A 17 5.59 -5.81 4.69
CA GLY A 17 6.98 -5.59 5.06
C GLY A 17 7.68 -4.62 4.13
N ILE A 18 7.55 -4.81 2.81
CA ILE A 18 8.21 -3.99 1.80
C ILE A 18 7.69 -2.54 1.82
N LEU A 19 6.37 -2.35 1.94
CA LEU A 19 5.79 -0.99 2.01
C LEU A 19 5.83 -0.39 3.42
N ASN A 20 6.36 -1.12 4.40
CA ASN A 20 6.39 -0.77 5.83
C ASN A 20 5.02 -0.33 6.38
N VAL A 21 3.98 -1.08 6.01
CA VAL A 21 2.59 -0.79 6.36
C VAL A 21 2.21 -1.55 7.63
N GLN A 22 1.74 -0.82 8.63
CA GLN A 22 1.23 -1.40 9.87
C GLN A 22 -0.28 -1.68 9.76
N ARG A 23 -0.73 -2.82 10.29
CA ARG A 23 -2.15 -3.20 10.37
C ARG A 23 -2.87 -2.54 11.56
N ASP A 24 -2.74 -1.23 11.70
CA ASP A 24 -3.26 -0.46 12.84
C ASP A 24 -4.44 0.46 12.49
N SER A 25 -4.89 0.43 11.22
CA SER A 25 -5.95 1.31 10.68
C SER A 25 -5.67 2.81 10.85
N ARG A 26 -4.39 3.16 11.04
CA ARG A 26 -3.93 4.55 11.11
C ARG A 26 -3.34 4.99 9.79
N CYS A 27 -3.34 6.31 9.61
CA CYS A 27 -2.74 6.97 8.48
C CYS A 27 -1.29 6.49 8.24
N VAL A 28 -1.00 6.06 7.02
CA VAL A 28 0.34 5.60 6.60
C VAL A 28 1.35 6.74 6.44
N GLY A 29 0.86 7.99 6.39
CA GLY A 29 1.68 9.19 6.24
C GLY A 29 2.44 9.61 7.50
N TRP A 30 3.40 10.52 7.29
CA TRP A 30 4.27 11.06 8.33
C TRP A 30 3.77 12.40 8.85
N ALA A 31 3.79 12.61 10.17
CA ALA A 31 3.49 13.89 10.80
C ALA A 31 4.80 14.63 11.13
N PRO A 32 5.30 15.53 10.26
CA PRO A 32 6.62 16.15 10.42
C PRO A 32 6.73 16.99 11.70
N SER A 33 5.67 17.71 12.07
CA SER A 33 5.63 18.51 13.30
C SER A 33 5.76 17.68 14.59
N MET A 34 5.53 16.37 14.51
CA MET A 34 5.59 15.44 15.64
C MET A 34 6.74 14.44 15.52
N GLY A 35 7.51 14.49 14.42
CA GLY A 35 8.64 13.57 14.18
C GLY A 35 8.25 12.09 14.21
N ARG A 36 7.02 11.72 13.82
CA ARG A 36 6.52 10.34 13.89
C ARG A 36 5.44 10.04 12.85
N LYS A 37 5.11 8.75 12.68
CA LYS A 37 3.94 8.29 11.91
C LYS A 37 2.67 8.97 12.44
N CYS A 38 1.82 9.38 11.51
CA CYS A 38 0.51 9.93 11.84
C CYS A 38 -0.31 8.91 12.64
N ARG A 39 -1.02 9.37 13.68
CA ARG A 39 -1.89 8.51 14.50
C ARG A 39 -3.38 8.65 14.17
N ASN A 40 -3.73 9.48 13.19
CA ASN A 40 -5.11 9.66 12.80
C ASN A 40 -5.65 8.35 12.23
N VAL A 41 -6.82 7.96 12.71
CA VAL A 41 -7.54 6.80 12.19
C VAL A 41 -8.04 7.13 10.79
N VAL A 42 -7.89 6.18 9.88
CA VAL A 42 -8.48 6.23 8.55
C VAL A 42 -9.84 5.53 8.63
N ASN A 43 -10.80 5.98 7.82
CA ASN A 43 -12.13 5.39 7.86
C ASN A 43 -12.06 3.88 7.52
N TRP A 44 -12.93 3.09 8.14
CA TRP A 44 -12.84 1.64 8.08
C TRP A 44 -13.01 1.07 6.66
N ARG A 45 -13.86 1.69 5.83
CA ARG A 45 -14.11 1.26 4.44
C ARG A 45 -12.90 1.48 3.54
N ASP A 46 -12.23 2.62 3.69
CA ASP A 46 -10.97 2.91 2.99
C ASP A 46 -9.90 1.90 3.43
N MET A 47 -9.82 1.58 4.73
CA MET A 47 -8.85 0.61 5.24
C MET A 47 -9.14 -0.83 4.79
N GLU A 48 -10.40 -1.24 4.72
CA GLU A 48 -10.79 -2.55 4.17
C GLU A 48 -10.36 -2.66 2.70
N THR A 49 -10.67 -1.64 1.90
CA THR A 49 -10.26 -1.58 0.49
C THR A 49 -8.74 -1.55 0.36
N PHE A 50 -8.06 -0.81 1.23
CA PHE A 50 -6.60 -0.72 1.27
C PHE A 50 -5.96 -2.10 1.53
N TYR A 51 -6.43 -2.85 2.54
CA TYR A 51 -5.89 -4.17 2.83
C TYR A 51 -6.21 -5.19 1.73
N SER A 52 -7.39 -5.09 1.11
CA SER A 52 -7.74 -5.91 -0.06
C SER A 52 -6.77 -5.66 -1.22
N LEU A 53 -6.53 -4.39 -1.56
CA LEU A 53 -5.61 -4.01 -2.64
C LEU A 53 -4.16 -4.42 -2.34
N LEU A 54 -3.74 -4.31 -1.08
CA LEU A 54 -2.39 -4.71 -0.66
C LEU A 54 -2.18 -6.23 -0.74
N THR A 55 -3.26 -7.00 -0.53
CA THR A 55 -3.27 -8.46 -0.74
C THR A 55 -3.27 -8.80 -2.23
N GLU A 56 -4.04 -8.09 -3.05
CA GLU A 56 -4.05 -8.25 -4.51
C GLU A 56 -2.67 -7.95 -5.12
N LEU A 57 -2.00 -6.88 -4.67
CA LEU A 57 -0.65 -6.54 -5.12
C LEU A 57 0.38 -7.61 -4.81
N SER A 58 0.20 -8.34 -3.70
CA SER A 58 1.07 -9.47 -3.36
C SER A 58 0.91 -10.65 -4.32
N SER A 59 -0.15 -10.74 -5.12
CA SER A 59 -0.38 -11.88 -6.02
C SER A 59 -0.14 -11.58 -7.50
N GLN A 60 0.24 -10.35 -7.86
CA GLN A 60 0.40 -9.93 -9.25
C GLN A 60 1.89 -9.80 -9.65
N PRO A 61 2.25 -10.21 -10.87
CA PRO A 61 3.57 -9.90 -11.44
C PRO A 61 3.73 -8.38 -11.60
N MET A 62 4.88 -7.85 -11.19
CA MET A 62 5.16 -6.41 -11.12
C MET A 62 5.40 -5.81 -12.51
N ASP A 63 4.35 -5.29 -13.15
CA ASP A 63 4.48 -4.27 -14.20
C ASP A 63 4.71 -2.90 -13.53
N PRO A 64 5.83 -2.20 -13.80
CA PRO A 64 6.13 -0.91 -13.17
C PRO A 64 5.06 0.18 -13.34
N ILE A 65 4.38 0.23 -14.49
CA ILE A 65 3.37 1.26 -14.78
C ILE A 65 2.09 0.98 -13.98
N VAL A 66 1.68 -0.29 -13.96
CA VAL A 66 0.52 -0.74 -13.19
C VAL A 66 0.81 -0.56 -11.70
N LEU A 67 2.00 -0.92 -11.24
CA LEU A 67 2.43 -0.80 -9.85
C LEU A 67 2.34 0.66 -9.38
N GLN A 68 2.85 1.62 -10.14
CA GLN A 68 2.75 3.05 -9.76
C GLN A 68 1.31 3.51 -9.57
N THR A 69 0.40 3.08 -10.46
CA THR A 69 -1.03 3.41 -10.37
C THR A 69 -1.65 2.80 -9.11
N ARG A 70 -1.34 1.54 -8.80
CA ARG A 70 -1.84 0.86 -7.59
C ARG A 70 -1.25 1.41 -6.29
N LEU A 71 0.03 1.80 -6.28
CA LEU A 71 0.66 2.48 -5.15
C LEU A 71 0.00 3.83 -4.90
N ARG A 72 -0.35 4.59 -5.94
CA ARG A 72 -1.09 5.84 -5.80
C ARG A 72 -2.49 5.61 -5.21
N GLU A 73 -3.17 4.55 -5.64
CA GLU A 73 -4.47 4.13 -5.09
C GLU A 73 -4.35 3.76 -3.61
N LEU A 74 -3.37 2.92 -3.24
CA LEU A 74 -3.04 2.59 -1.85
C LEU A 74 -2.78 3.84 -1.01
N ALA A 75 -1.95 4.77 -1.48
CA ALA A 75 -1.66 6.00 -0.77
C ALA A 75 -2.93 6.83 -0.55
N SER A 76 -3.81 6.90 -1.56
CA SER A 76 -5.06 7.63 -1.46
C SER A 76 -5.98 7.05 -0.37
N LEU A 77 -6.03 5.72 -0.24
CA LEU A 77 -6.85 5.04 0.76
C LEU A 77 -6.23 5.14 2.16
N GLY A 78 -4.92 4.88 2.28
CA GLY A 78 -4.19 4.82 3.55
C GLY A 78 -3.85 6.17 4.18
N LEU A 79 -3.98 7.30 3.46
CA LEU A 79 -3.73 8.63 3.99
C LEU A 79 -5.00 9.29 4.55
N CYS A 80 -4.89 9.91 5.72
CA CYS A 80 -6.00 10.65 6.32
C CYS A 80 -6.39 11.84 5.44
N ARG A 81 -7.71 11.96 5.17
CA ARG A 81 -8.28 12.95 4.24
C ARG A 81 -8.00 14.40 4.63
N GLN A 82 -8.00 14.68 5.92
CA GLN A 82 -7.94 16.04 6.46
C GLN A 82 -6.54 16.65 6.36
N VAL A 83 -5.49 15.84 6.46
CA VAL A 83 -4.13 16.34 6.64
C VAL A 83 -3.19 15.85 5.54
N HIS A 84 -3.10 14.53 5.35
CA HIS A 84 -2.00 13.97 4.57
C HIS A 84 -2.38 13.54 3.15
N ARG A 85 -3.64 13.21 2.85
CA ARG A 85 -4.04 12.69 1.52
C ARG A 85 -3.63 13.62 0.38
N ARG A 86 -3.92 14.93 0.47
CA ARG A 86 -3.59 15.87 -0.61
C ARG A 86 -2.09 16.16 -0.75
N ALA A 87 -1.34 16.02 0.33
CA ALA A 87 0.04 16.49 0.41
C ALA A 87 1.10 15.39 0.31
N GLN A 88 0.72 14.12 0.56
CA GLN A 88 1.69 13.03 0.67
C GLN A 88 1.44 11.88 -0.31
N ILE A 89 0.40 11.89 -1.16
CA ILE A 89 0.17 10.79 -2.11
C ILE A 89 1.42 10.52 -2.96
N ASP A 90 1.94 11.52 -3.66
CA ASP A 90 3.08 11.31 -4.56
C ASP A 90 4.33 10.92 -3.77
N ARG A 91 4.55 11.53 -2.59
CA ARG A 91 5.66 11.15 -1.71
C ARG A 91 5.59 9.70 -1.23
N MET A 92 4.40 9.18 -0.96
CA MET A 92 4.24 7.79 -0.57
C MET A 92 4.59 6.87 -1.74
N VAL A 93 4.16 7.21 -2.96
CA VAL A 93 4.54 6.45 -4.16
C VAL A 93 6.05 6.45 -4.34
N ASP A 94 6.71 7.61 -4.25
CA ASP A 94 8.17 7.71 -4.36
C ASP A 94 8.92 6.94 -3.26
N THR A 95 8.31 6.78 -2.08
CA THR A 95 8.90 5.99 -0.97
C THR A 95 8.77 4.49 -1.20
N TRP A 96 7.81 4.06 -2.02
CA TRP A 96 7.44 2.66 -2.24
C TRP A 96 7.99 2.05 -3.54
N THR A 97 8.56 2.87 -4.42
CA THR A 97 9.23 2.47 -5.67
C THR A 97 10.74 2.56 -5.54
#